data_AF-A0A1Q7GFD0-F1
#
_entry.id   AF-A0A1Q7GFD0-F1
#
_cell.length_a   1.000
_cell.length_b   1.000
_cell.length_c   1.000
_cell.angle_alpha   90.00
_cell.angle_beta   90.00
_cell.angle_gamma   90.00
#
_symmetry.space_group_name_H-M   'P 1'
#
loop_
_entity.id
_entity.type
_entity.pdbx_description
1 polymer ?
#
loop_
_entity_poly.entity_id
_entity_poly.type
_entity_poly.pdbx_seq_one_letter_code
_entity_poly.pdbx_strand_id
1 'polypeptide(L)' 'MTKIKVGDRVCIRGLVQSDCLGLTGKVLEVHPSALFGPGILRCKVDFNGKIRRLLSLHLAPVEHNKAITAA' A
#
# COMPACT_ATOMS: atom_id res chain seq x y z
N MET A 1 -7.58 -10.40 -6.93
CA MET A 1 -6.89 -9.45 -6.04
C MET A 1 -5.91 -8.63 -6.87
N THR A 2 -6.04 -7.31 -6.85
CA THR A 2 -5.20 -6.39 -7.63
C THR A 2 -3.76 -6.49 -7.15
N LYS A 3 -2.82 -6.74 -8.07
CA LYS A 3 -1.41 -6.93 -7.77
C LYS A 3 -0.75 -5.57 -7.53
N ILE A 4 -0.33 -5.29 -6.30
CA ILE A 4 0.40 -4.05 -5.94
C ILE A 4 1.74 -4.00 -6.68
N LYS A 5 2.06 -2.84 -7.25
CA LYS A 5 3.28 -2.57 -8.01
C LYS A 5 4.00 -1.33 -7.48
N VAL A 6 5.28 -1.20 -7.84
CA VAL A 6 6.06 0.02 -7.57
C VAL A 6 5.39 1.19 -8.28
N GLY A 7 5.27 2.32 -7.59
CA GLY A 7 4.59 3.52 -8.07
C GLY A 7 3.12 3.62 -7.68
N ASP A 8 2.47 2.52 -7.30
CA ASP A 8 1.07 2.53 -6.89
C ASP A 8 0.86 3.40 -5.64
N ARG A 9 -0.30 4.08 -5.59
CA ARG A 9 -0.82 4.65 -4.36
C ARG A 9 -1.59 3.58 -3.59
N VAL A 10 -1.24 3.43 -2.33
CA VAL A 10 -1.85 2.45 -1.43
C VAL A 10 -2.23 3.11 -0.12
N CYS A 11 -3.29 2.65 0.52
CA CYS A 11 -3.66 3.04 1.87
C CYS A 11 -3.52 1.87 2.85
N ILE A 12 -3.23 2.17 4.11
CA ILE A 12 -3.17 1.18 5.18
C ILE A 12 -4.60 0.85 5.61
N ARG A 13 -4.99 -0.43 5.47
CA ARG A 13 -6.35 -0.92 5.79
C ARG A 13 -6.40 -1.91 6.96
N GLY A 14 -5.28 -2.56 7.27
CA GLY A 14 -5.27 -3.82 8.04
C GLY A 14 -4.42 -3.81 9.30
N LEU A 15 -4.09 -2.64 9.84
CA LEU A 15 -3.41 -2.51 11.13
C LEU A 15 -4.37 -1.83 12.11
N VAL A 16 -5.31 -2.62 12.66
CA VAL A 16 -6.40 -2.14 13.54
C VAL A 16 -5.88 -1.48 14.83
N GLN A 17 -4.61 -1.69 15.19
CA GLN A 17 -3.97 -1.08 16.36
C GLN A 17 -2.86 -0.07 16.03
N SER A 18 -2.70 0.34 14.76
CA SER A 18 -1.73 1.37 14.39
C SER A 18 -2.42 2.70 14.15
N ASP A 19 -1.85 3.74 14.74
CA ASP A 19 -2.02 5.17 14.39
C ASP A 19 -1.92 5.49 12.89
N CYS A 20 -1.43 4.55 12.07
CA CYS A 20 -1.24 4.71 10.64
C CYS A 20 -2.44 4.24 9.79
N LEU A 21 -3.53 3.77 10.40
CA LEU A 21 -4.72 3.34 9.66
C LEU A 21 -5.27 4.48 8.77
N GLY A 22 -5.58 4.19 7.52
CA GLY A 22 -6.08 5.16 6.55
C GLY A 22 -5.00 6.03 5.89
N LEU A 23 -3.75 6.02 6.37
CA LEU A 23 -2.67 6.75 5.72
C LEU A 23 -2.45 6.22 4.30
N THR A 24 -2.31 7.14 3.36
CA THR A 24 -2.02 6.85 1.95
C THR A 24 -0.55 7.14 1.66
N GLY A 25 0.09 6.26 0.91
CA GLY A 25 1.49 6.37 0.55
C GLY A 25 1.76 5.83 -0.85
N LYS A 26 3.00 6.03 -1.31
CA LYS A 26 3.48 5.56 -2.61
C LYS A 26 4.38 4.34 -2.42
N VAL A 27 4.15 3.28 -3.18
CA VAL A 27 4.99 2.09 -3.16
C VAL A 27 6.32 2.38 -3.84
N LEU A 28 7.41 2.13 -3.13
CA LEU A 28 8.79 2.29 -3.62
C LEU A 28 9.39 0.97 -4.09
N GLU A 29 9.15 -0.12 -3.35
CA GLU A 29 9.72 -1.43 -3.62
C GLU A 29 8.69 -2.52 -3.30
N VAL A 30 8.73 -3.62 -4.06
CA VAL A 30 7.87 -4.79 -3.86
C VAL A 30 8.70 -6.06 -4.00
N HIS A 31 8.66 -6.92 -2.99
CA HIS A 31 9.35 -8.21 -2.98
C HIS A 31 8.40 -9.33 -2.52
N PRO A 32 8.54 -10.56 -3.04
CA PRO A 32 7.88 -11.71 -2.46
C PRO A 32 8.28 -11.90 -0.99
N SER A 33 7.34 -12.27 -0.14
CA SER A 33 7.67 -12.68 1.22
C SER A 33 8.05 -14.16 1.26
N ALA A 34 9.21 -14.48 1.81
CA ALA A 34 9.60 -15.88 2.08
C ALA A 34 8.89 -16.46 3.32
N LEU A 35 8.44 -15.60 4.25
CA LEU A 35 7.89 -16.00 5.55
C LEU A 35 6.36 -16.05 5.59
N PHE A 36 5.69 -15.47 4.60
CA PHE A 36 4.23 -15.44 4.53
C PHE A 36 3.82 -16.18 3.26
N GLY A 37 2.69 -16.90 3.32
CA GLY A 37 2.25 -17.83 2.27
C GLY A 37 2.24 -17.25 0.85
N PRO A 38 2.11 -18.12 -0.16
CA PRO A 38 2.20 -17.73 -1.57
C PRO A 38 1.23 -16.57 -1.88
N GLY A 39 1.74 -15.53 -2.54
CA GLY A 39 0.97 -14.34 -2.92
C GLY A 39 1.09 -13.16 -1.96
N ILE A 40 1.71 -13.32 -0.78
CA ILE A 40 1.99 -12.19 0.11
C ILE A 40 3.30 -11.50 -0.29
N LEU A 41 3.19 -10.21 -0.59
CA LEU A 41 4.32 -9.34 -0.91
C LEU A 41 4.70 -8.47 0.29
N ARG A 42 5.99 -8.19 0.41
CA ARG A 42 6.57 -7.12 1.24
C ARG A 42 6.67 -5.85 0.40
N CYS A 43 6.09 -4.78 0.89
CA CYS A 43 6.05 -3.49 0.23
C CYS A 43 6.80 -2.46 1.08
N LYS A 44 7.72 -1.72 0.47
CA LYS A 44 8.26 -0.48 1.05
C LYS A 44 7.42 0.66 0.54
N VAL A 45 6.82 1.41 1.44
CA VAL A 45 5.87 2.48 1.11
C VAL A 45 6.32 3.76 1.78
N ASP A 46 6.33 4.85 1.02
CA ASP A 46 6.55 6.19 1.52
C ASP A 46 5.21 6.86 1.86
N PHE A 47 5.01 7.16 3.14
CA PHE A 47 3.89 7.94 3.65
C PHE A 47 4.34 9.37 3.89
N ASN A 48 4.46 10.15 2.80
CA ASN A 48 4.80 11.58 2.84
C ASN A 48 6.12 11.87 3.59
N GLY A 49 7.19 11.17 3.23
CA GLY A 49 8.52 11.26 3.87
C GLY A 49 8.76 10.22 4.96
N LYS A 50 7.73 9.47 5.39
CA LYS A 50 7.85 8.39 6.37
C LYS A 50 7.82 7.03 5.68
N ILE A 51 8.99 6.44 5.48
CA ILE A 51 9.11 5.12 4.86
C ILE A 51 8.76 4.02 5.86
N ARG A 52 7.85 3.11 5.46
CA ARG A 52 7.51 1.91 6.23
C ARG A 52 7.56 0.67 5.37
N ARG A 53 7.88 -0.47 6.00
CA ARG A 53 7.81 -1.80 5.37
C ARG A 53 6.57 -2.51 5.89
N LEU A 54 5.67 -2.89 4.97
CA LEU A 54 4.38 -3.46 5.27
C LEU A 54 4.13 -4.68 4.39
N LEU A 55 3.24 -5.57 4.81
CA LEU A 55 2.75 -6.64 3.95
C LEU A 55 1.59 -6.13 3.10
N SER A 56 1.54 -6.60 1.85
CA SER A 56 0.45 -6.34 0.90
C SER A 56 -0.94 -6.59 1.47
N LEU A 57 -1.12 -7.51 2.42
CA LEU A 57 -2.41 -7.77 3.06
C LEU A 57 -2.93 -6.60 3.91
N HIS A 58 -2.03 -5.77 4.43
CA HIS A 58 -2.38 -4.55 5.18
C HIS A 58 -2.61 -3.34 4.28
N LEU A 59 -2.42 -3.48 2.97
CA LEU A 59 -2.51 -2.41 2.01
C LEU A 59 -3.74 -2.61 1.11
N ALA A 60 -4.44 -1.53 0.79
CA ALA A 60 -5.41 -1.47 -0.30
C ALA A 60 -4.89 -0.52 -1.39
N PRO A 61 -5.06 -0.85 -2.68
CA PRO A 61 -4.89 0.12 -3.75
C PRO A 61 -5.86 1.28 -3.54
N VAL A 62 -5.36 2.50 -3.70
CA VAL A 62 -6.24 3.67 -3.83
C VAL A 62 -6.52 3.81 -5.31
N GLU A 63 -7.76 3.54 -5.73
CA GLU A 63 -8.13 3.84 -7.11
C GLU A 63 -7.94 5.33 -7.34
N HIS A 64 -7.20 5.68 -8.39
CA HIS A 64 -7.34 7.00 -8.99
C HIS A 64 -8.79 7.06 -9.47
N ASN A 65 -9.70 7.55 -8.64
CA ASN A 65 -10.93 8.12 -9.15
C ASN A 65 -10.47 9.14 -10.18
N LYS A 66 -10.65 8.78 -11.45
CA LYS A 66 -10.55 9.67 -12.60
C LYS A 66 -11.22 10.95 -12.14
N ALA A 67 -10.46 12.04 -12.08
CA ALA A 67 -10.95 13.32 -11.62
C ALA A 67 -12.37 13.53 -12.14
N ILE A 68 -13.33 13.70 -11.23
CA ILE A 68 -14.54 14.42 -11.59
C ILE A 68 -14.06 15.86 -11.74
N THR A 69 -13.61 16.18 -12.96
CA THR A 69 -13.46 17.54 -13.44
C THR A 69 -14.88 18.11 -13.54
N ALA A 70 -15.21 19.06 -12.66
CA ALA A 70 -16.26 20.05 -12.86
C ALA A 70 -15.77 21.28 -12.07
N ALA A 71 -15.05 22.21 -12.70
CA ALA A 71 -15.56 23.27 -13.59
C ALA A 71 -16.50 24.20 -12.84
#